data_AF-A0A0R3VZM7-F1
#
_entry.id   AF-A0A0R3VZM7-F1
#
_cell.length_a   1.000
_cell.length_b   1.000
_cell.length_c   1.000
_cell.angle_alpha   90.00
_cell.angle_beta   90.00
_cell.angle_gamma   90.00
#
_symmetry.space_group_name_H-M   'P 1'
#
loop_
_entity.id
_entity.type
_entity.pdbx_description
1 polymer ?
#
loop_
_entity_poly.entity_id
_entity_poly.type
_entity_poly.pdbx_seq_one_letter_code
_entity_poly.pdbx_strand_id
1 'polypeptide(L)'
;MVTFSWGDLQQYARQKKNRTYILKPDTGCQGKGIWITKTPREIKATENLICQTYISRPFLIDGFKFDLRLYVLVTSIVPLRVFMFKDGLARFTTQPYREPTTANVGNVFMHLTNYAIQKHSNNFVREDEEAGTKRRITTVNCWLIEHGYDVDKVSYSTITTTSGNSEYLAKCQRFFSSSRNFVRSTLILYILVFPY
;
A
#
# COMPACT_ATOMS: atom_id res chain seq x y z
N MET A 1 9.09 12.51 13.42
CA MET A 1 7.76 12.29 12.83
C MET A 1 6.95 13.54 13.11
N VAL A 2 6.32 14.14 12.10
CA VAL A 2 5.26 15.13 12.37
C VAL A 2 4.05 14.30 12.79
N THR A 3 3.80 14.23 14.10
CA THR A 3 2.61 13.59 14.64
C THR A 3 1.46 14.59 14.52
N PHE A 4 0.55 14.35 13.57
CA PHE A 4 -0.68 15.14 13.48
C PHE A 4 -1.61 14.74 14.62
N SER A 5 -2.16 15.74 15.31
CA SER A 5 -3.12 15.52 16.38
C SER A 5 -4.49 15.14 15.81
N TRP A 6 -5.35 14.56 16.64
CA TRP A 6 -6.74 14.31 16.28
C TRP A 6 -7.48 15.61 15.90
N GLY A 7 -7.12 16.74 16.49
CA GLY A 7 -7.66 18.06 16.13
C GLY A 7 -7.32 18.45 14.69
N ASP A 8 -6.09 18.21 14.25
CA ASP A 8 -5.64 18.48 12.88
C ASP A 8 -6.39 17.61 11.87
N LEU A 9 -6.62 16.32 12.21
CA LEU A 9 -7.43 15.42 11.39
C LEU A 9 -8.86 15.94 11.23
N GLN A 10 -9.50 16.40 12.30
CA GLN A 10 -10.86 16.95 12.22
C GLN A 10 -10.91 18.21 11.37
N GLN A 11 -9.93 19.11 11.51
CA GLN A 11 -9.86 20.33 10.71
C GLN A 11 -9.66 20.01 9.23
N TYR A 12 -8.73 19.11 8.90
CA TYR A 12 -8.50 18.64 7.54
C TYR A 12 -9.76 18.01 6.94
N ALA A 13 -10.45 17.16 7.71
CA ALA A 13 -11.66 16.49 7.29
C ALA A 13 -12.84 17.46 7.04
N ARG A 14 -12.92 18.56 7.80
CA ARG A 14 -13.92 19.63 7.57
C ARG A 14 -13.64 20.39 6.28
N GLN A 15 -12.37 20.64 5.97
CA GLN A 15 -11.96 21.35 4.74
C GLN A 15 -12.10 20.49 3.48
N LYS A 16 -11.76 19.19 3.57
CA LYS A 16 -11.79 18.25 2.44
C LYS A 16 -12.99 17.32 2.57
N LYS A 17 -14.16 17.82 2.19
CA LYS A 17 -15.42 17.04 2.14
C LYS A 17 -15.28 15.83 1.19
N ASN A 18 -16.02 14.77 1.49
CA ASN A 18 -16.11 13.51 0.71
C ASN A 18 -14.82 12.68 0.59
N ARG A 19 -13.81 12.91 1.44
CA ARG A 19 -12.64 12.04 1.52
C ARG A 19 -12.96 10.73 2.24
N THR A 20 -12.34 9.67 1.75
CA THR A 20 -12.33 8.36 2.40
C THR A 20 -11.01 8.20 3.15
N TYR A 21 -11.05 7.59 4.32
CA TYR A 21 -9.91 7.37 5.18
C TYR A 21 -9.73 5.88 5.43
N ILE A 22 -8.48 5.45 5.54
CA ILE A 22 -8.11 4.11 5.97
C ILE A 22 -7.37 4.23 7.30
N LEU A 23 -7.85 3.48 8.29
CA LEU A 23 -7.33 3.48 9.64
C LEU A 23 -6.56 2.19 9.89
N LYS A 24 -5.37 2.33 10.47
CA LYS A 24 -4.46 1.23 10.75
C LYS A 24 -4.07 1.27 12.22
N PRO A 25 -4.20 0.16 12.96
CA PRO A 25 -3.71 0.08 14.33
C PRO A 25 -2.21 0.34 14.41
N ASP A 26 -1.77 1.05 15.45
CA ASP A 26 -0.35 1.37 15.67
C ASP A 26 0.48 0.09 15.87
N THR A 27 -0.10 -0.90 16.56
CA THR A 27 0.44 -2.25 16.69
C THR A 27 -0.42 -3.24 15.92
N GLY A 28 0.01 -3.59 14.69
CA GLY A 28 -0.73 -4.56 13.88
C GLY A 28 0.12 -5.15 12.75
N CYS A 29 -0.17 -6.40 12.41
CA CYS A 29 0.37 -7.06 11.22
C CYS A 29 -0.76 -7.74 10.44
N GLN A 30 -0.49 -8.13 9.19
CA GLN A 30 -1.40 -8.93 8.37
C GLN A 30 -2.74 -8.25 7.98
N GLY A 31 -2.92 -6.96 8.27
CA GLY A 31 -4.14 -6.23 7.97
C GLY A 31 -5.27 -6.38 9.00
N LYS A 32 -4.98 -7.03 10.14
CA LYS A 32 -5.95 -7.13 11.24
C LYS A 32 -6.25 -5.75 11.82
N GLY A 33 -7.52 -5.45 12.02
CA GLY A 33 -7.98 -4.18 12.58
C GLY A 33 -7.89 -2.99 11.61
N ILE A 34 -7.55 -3.21 10.34
CA ILE A 34 -7.65 -2.16 9.31
C ILE A 34 -9.11 -2.01 8.90
N TRP A 35 -9.60 -0.77 8.89
CA TRP A 35 -10.93 -0.45 8.41
C TRP A 35 -10.92 0.86 7.64
N ILE A 36 -11.97 1.07 6.85
CA ILE A 36 -12.11 2.22 5.96
C ILE A 36 -13.39 2.94 6.33
N THR A 37 -13.36 4.27 6.36
CA THR A 37 -14.55 5.08 6.63
C THR A 37 -14.60 6.32 5.76
N LYS A 38 -15.82 6.76 5.46
CA LYS A 38 -16.11 8.07 4.86
C LYS A 38 -16.60 9.07 5.92
N THR A 39 -16.73 8.65 7.16
CA THR A 39 -17.26 9.43 8.27
C THR A 39 -16.15 9.71 9.28
N PRO A 40 -15.42 10.83 9.14
CA PRO A 40 -14.36 11.22 10.08
C PRO A 40 -14.80 11.26 11.54
N ARG A 41 -16.11 11.44 11.80
CA ARG A 41 -16.69 11.49 13.16
C ARG A 41 -16.66 10.13 13.86
N GLU A 42 -16.56 9.02 13.13
CA GLU A 42 -16.42 7.68 13.70
C GLU A 42 -15.03 7.46 14.31
N ILE A 43 -14.06 8.31 13.98
CA ILE A 43 -12.67 8.20 14.43
C ILE A 43 -12.55 8.80 15.84
N LYS A 44 -12.38 7.95 16.85
CA LYS A 44 -12.26 8.38 18.24
C LYS A 44 -10.84 8.83 18.58
N ALA A 45 -10.72 9.89 19.38
CA ALA A 45 -9.43 10.44 19.81
C ALA A 45 -8.64 9.49 20.72
N THR A 46 -9.33 8.54 21.37
CA THR A 46 -8.75 7.58 22.33
C THR A 46 -8.08 6.39 21.65
N GLU A 47 -8.20 6.25 20.33
CA GLU A 47 -7.67 5.10 19.59
C GLU A 47 -6.27 5.41 19.06
N ASN A 48 -5.28 4.60 19.44
CA ASN A 48 -3.92 4.68 18.90
C ASN A 48 -3.89 4.10 17.48
N LEU A 49 -4.21 4.94 16.50
CA LEU A 49 -4.34 4.59 15.09
C LEU A 49 -3.59 5.57 14.20
N ILE A 50 -3.10 5.06 13.08
CA ILE A 50 -2.67 5.87 11.94
C ILE A 50 -3.88 6.06 11.02
N CYS A 51 -4.29 7.32 10.84
CA CYS A 51 -5.29 7.70 9.86
C CYS A 51 -4.60 8.19 8.58
N GLN A 52 -4.94 7.57 7.45
CA GLN A 52 -4.39 7.92 6.14
C GLN A 52 -5.53 8.20 5.15
N THR A 53 -5.34 9.17 4.25
CA THR A 53 -6.28 9.35 3.13
C THR A 53 -6.26 8.11 2.24
N TYR A 54 -7.42 7.52 2.01
CA TYR A 54 -7.56 6.34 1.16
C TYR A 54 -7.49 6.72 -0.31
N ILE A 55 -6.71 5.97 -1.10
CA ILE A 55 -6.62 6.14 -2.55
C ILE A 55 -7.87 5.53 -3.18
N SER A 56 -8.83 6.39 -3.55
CA SER A 56 -10.14 5.98 -4.07
C SER A 56 -10.12 5.53 -5.52
N ARG A 57 -9.13 5.96 -6.31
CA ARG A 57 -8.94 5.58 -7.72
C ARG A 57 -7.58 4.90 -7.91
N PRO A 58 -7.40 3.68 -7.40
CA PRO A 58 -6.20 2.90 -7.67
C PRO A 58 -6.17 2.46 -9.13
N PHE A 59 -4.98 2.19 -9.65
CA PHE A 59 -4.85 1.45 -10.89
C PHE A 59 -5.40 0.03 -10.72
N LEU A 60 -6.13 -0.46 -11.73
CA LEU A 60 -6.81 -1.74 -11.71
C LEU A 60 -6.31 -2.60 -12.85
N ILE A 61 -6.20 -3.90 -12.61
CA ILE A 61 -5.95 -4.92 -13.62
C ILE A 61 -7.13 -5.88 -13.55
N ASP A 62 -7.76 -6.15 -14.69
CA ASP A 62 -8.97 -6.96 -14.81
C ASP A 62 -10.12 -6.51 -13.88
N GLY A 63 -10.15 -5.23 -13.51
CA GLY A 63 -11.13 -4.66 -12.57
C GLY A 63 -10.85 -4.93 -11.08
N PHE A 64 -9.72 -5.56 -10.75
CA PHE A 64 -9.31 -5.84 -9.37
C PHE A 64 -8.26 -4.85 -8.88
N LYS A 65 -8.35 -4.52 -7.59
CA LYS A 65 -7.34 -3.70 -6.92
C LYS A 65 -6.16 -4.59 -6.55
N PHE A 66 -4.94 -4.07 -6.71
CA PHE A 66 -3.74 -4.79 -6.32
C PHE A 66 -2.71 -3.90 -5.64
N ASP A 67 -1.73 -4.53 -5.00
CA ASP A 67 -0.50 -3.88 -4.54
C ASP A 67 0.74 -4.65 -4.96
N LEU A 68 1.86 -3.95 -5.05
CA LEU A 68 3.15 -4.55 -5.34
C LEU A 68 3.96 -4.73 -4.06
N ARG A 69 4.49 -5.94 -3.90
CA ARG A 69 5.53 -6.28 -2.94
C ARG A 69 6.87 -6.34 -3.64
N LEU A 70 7.68 -5.32 -3.39
CA LEU A 70 9.07 -5.25 -3.84
C LEU A 70 9.98 -5.78 -2.74
N TYR A 71 11.05 -6.45 -3.13
CA TYR A 71 12.08 -6.91 -2.20
C TYR A 71 13.31 -6.01 -2.33
N VAL A 72 13.74 -5.47 -1.19
CA VAL A 72 14.89 -4.56 -1.12
C VAL A 72 15.86 -5.10 -0.07
N LEU A 73 17.13 -5.22 -0.44
CA LEU A 73 18.24 -5.61 0.42
C LEU A 73 19.09 -4.37 0.72
N VAL A 74 19.19 -4.01 1.99
CA VAL A 74 20.11 -2.97 2.45
C VAL A 74 21.33 -3.66 3.05
N THR A 75 22.51 -3.42 2.49
CA THR A 75 23.77 -4.08 2.93
C THR A 75 24.66 -3.16 3.74
N SER A 76 24.46 -1.85 3.62
CA SER A 76 25.23 -0.85 4.36
C SER A 76 24.40 0.42 4.46
N ILE A 77 24.50 1.12 5.60
CA ILE A 77 23.84 2.40 5.83
C ILE A 77 24.83 3.55 5.61
N VAL A 78 26.11 3.31 5.89
CA VAL A 78 27.21 4.27 5.72
C VAL A 78 28.43 3.55 5.15
N PRO A 79 28.70 3.64 3.83
CA PRO A 79 27.88 4.32 2.82
C PRO A 79 26.56 3.57 2.58
N LEU A 80 25.50 4.28 2.21
CA LEU A 80 24.21 3.64 1.93
C LEU A 80 24.34 2.73 0.69
N ARG A 81 24.05 1.43 0.85
CA ARG A 81 24.03 0.43 -0.22
C ARG A 81 22.72 -0.33 -0.19
N VAL A 82 21.92 -0.12 -1.23
CA VAL A 82 20.57 -0.67 -1.37
C VAL A 82 20.47 -1.39 -2.71
N PHE A 83 19.95 -2.61 -2.69
CA PHE A 83 19.72 -3.45 -3.86
C PHE A 83 18.23 -3.79 -3.95
N MET A 84 17.62 -3.55 -5.10
CA MET A 84 16.26 -3.99 -5.37
C MET A 84 16.31 -5.34 -6.10
N PHE A 85 15.55 -6.31 -5.61
CA PHE A 85 15.41 -7.58 -6.31
C PHE A 85 14.66 -7.37 -7.63
N LYS A 86 15.06 -8.10 -8.67
CA LYS A 86 14.52 -7.92 -10.03
C LYS A 86 13.04 -8.29 -10.18
N ASP A 87 12.53 -9.11 -9.27
CA ASP A 87 11.14 -9.56 -9.27
C ASP A 87 10.46 -9.22 -7.93
N GLY A 88 9.14 -9.35 -7.89
CA GLY A 88 8.34 -9.14 -6.69
C GLY A 88 7.02 -9.88 -6.79
N LEU A 89 6.06 -9.49 -5.95
CA LEU A 89 4.72 -10.07 -5.98
C LEU A 89 3.66 -8.99 -6.13
N ALA A 90 2.78 -9.14 -7.11
CA ALA A 90 1.53 -8.42 -7.15
C ALA A 90 0.46 -9.22 -6.38
N ARG A 91 -0.27 -8.53 -5.49
CA ARG A 91 -1.31 -9.14 -4.64
C ARG A 91 -2.64 -8.49 -4.93
N PHE A 92 -3.60 -9.28 -5.36
CA PHE A 92 -4.90 -8.82 -5.84
C PHE A 92 -5.99 -9.01 -4.79
N THR A 93 -7.03 -8.20 -4.90
CA THR A 93 -8.31 -8.41 -4.23
C THR A 93 -9.09 -9.53 -4.93
N THR A 94 -9.93 -10.25 -4.19
CA THR A 94 -10.78 -11.31 -4.76
C THR A 94 -12.15 -10.82 -5.23
N GLN A 95 -12.48 -9.56 -4.96
CA GLN A 95 -13.70 -8.93 -5.45
C GLN A 95 -13.37 -7.73 -6.34
N PRO A 96 -14.16 -7.51 -7.42
CA PRO A 96 -13.98 -6.37 -8.32
C PRO A 96 -14.05 -5.06 -7.55
N TYR A 97 -13.17 -4.13 -7.89
CA TYR A 97 -13.07 -2.85 -7.21
C TYR A 97 -14.22 -1.93 -7.60
N ARG A 98 -14.77 -1.23 -6.60
CA ARG A 98 -15.64 -0.06 -6.80
C ARG A 98 -15.14 1.09 -5.93
N GLU A 99 -15.38 2.32 -6.36
CA GLU A 99 -15.04 3.49 -5.54
C GLU A 99 -15.75 3.42 -4.18
N PRO A 100 -15.10 3.87 -3.09
CA PRO A 100 -15.63 3.74 -1.74
C PRO A 100 -16.88 4.60 -1.52
N THR A 101 -17.96 3.94 -1.11
CA THR A 101 -19.25 4.48 -0.66
C THR A 101 -19.53 4.00 0.76
N THR A 102 -20.46 4.63 1.47
CA THR A 102 -20.85 4.20 2.83
C THR A 102 -21.33 2.74 2.87
N ALA A 103 -21.86 2.22 1.76
CA ALA A 103 -22.35 0.85 1.67
C ALA A 103 -21.24 -0.20 1.43
N ASN A 104 -20.10 0.18 0.81
CA ASN A 104 -19.06 -0.80 0.43
C ASN A 104 -17.75 -0.68 1.23
N VAL A 105 -17.53 0.38 2.02
CA VAL A 105 -16.28 0.53 2.80
C VAL A 105 -16.01 -0.59 3.80
N GLY A 106 -17.06 -1.31 4.24
CA GLY A 106 -16.92 -2.50 5.09
C GLY A 106 -16.45 -3.76 4.34
N ASN A 107 -16.44 -3.73 3.01
CA ASN A 107 -16.03 -4.88 2.20
C ASN A 107 -14.50 -4.97 2.08
N VAL A 108 -13.91 -5.68 3.05
CA VAL A 108 -12.47 -5.88 3.13
C VAL A 108 -11.89 -6.62 1.93
N PHE A 109 -12.67 -7.52 1.29
CA PHE A 109 -12.21 -8.30 0.14
C PHE A 109 -12.08 -7.45 -1.13
N MET A 110 -12.76 -6.31 -1.21
CA MET A 110 -12.67 -5.34 -2.31
C MET A 110 -11.57 -4.29 -2.10
N HIS A 111 -11.28 -3.92 -0.84
CA HIS A 111 -10.44 -2.76 -0.56
C HIS A 111 -9.05 -3.10 0.01
N LEU A 112 -8.85 -4.27 0.59
CA LEU A 112 -7.60 -4.68 1.23
C LEU A 112 -6.96 -5.84 0.49
N THR A 113 -5.72 -5.70 0.06
CA THR A 113 -4.99 -6.70 -0.75
C THR A 113 -4.19 -7.70 0.10
N ASN A 114 -4.33 -7.66 1.42
CA ASN A 114 -3.56 -8.51 2.33
C ASN A 114 -3.94 -9.98 2.17
N TYR A 115 -2.97 -10.84 1.83
CA TYR A 115 -3.16 -12.30 1.73
C TYR A 115 -3.88 -12.90 2.94
N ALA A 116 -3.54 -12.46 4.15
CA ALA A 116 -4.15 -12.98 5.37
C ALA A 116 -5.66 -12.69 5.48
N ILE A 117 -6.14 -11.66 4.80
CA ILE A 117 -7.57 -11.35 4.64
C ILE A 117 -8.11 -12.15 3.45
N GLN A 118 -7.47 -12.00 2.28
CA GLN A 118 -7.94 -12.54 1.02
C GLN A 118 -8.08 -14.07 1.01
N LYS A 119 -7.22 -14.79 1.74
CA LYS A 119 -7.29 -16.27 1.87
C LYS A 119 -8.60 -16.80 2.45
N HIS A 120 -9.40 -15.94 3.10
CA HIS A 120 -10.71 -16.29 3.66
C HIS A 120 -11.87 -15.97 2.72
N SER A 121 -11.60 -15.41 1.53
CA SER A 121 -12.61 -15.19 0.52
C SER A 121 -12.93 -16.49 -0.22
N ASN A 122 -14.21 -16.71 -0.54
CA ASN A 122 -14.63 -17.85 -1.37
C ASN A 122 -14.08 -17.77 -2.80
N ASN A 123 -13.69 -16.58 -3.27
CA ASN A 123 -13.14 -16.34 -4.61
C ASN A 123 -11.60 -16.37 -4.63
N PHE A 124 -10.97 -16.93 -3.59
CA PHE A 124 -9.52 -16.93 -3.48
C PHE A 124 -8.87 -18.00 -4.36
N VAL A 125 -8.22 -17.58 -5.45
CA VAL A 125 -7.48 -18.46 -6.36
C VAL A 125 -5.99 -18.47 -5.98
N ARG A 126 -5.48 -19.65 -5.59
CA ARG A 126 -4.05 -19.87 -5.25
C ARG A 126 -3.19 -20.30 -6.42
N GLU A 127 -3.74 -21.11 -7.33
CA GLU A 127 -3.00 -21.93 -8.27
C GLU A 127 -3.23 -21.49 -9.71
N ASP A 128 -3.02 -20.19 -9.96
CA ASP A 128 -3.03 -19.64 -11.30
C ASP A 128 -1.97 -18.54 -11.38
N GLU A 129 -0.93 -18.77 -12.18
CA GLU A 129 0.19 -17.84 -12.31
C GLU A 129 -0.19 -16.57 -13.09
N GLU A 130 -1.22 -16.64 -13.94
CA GLU A 130 -1.63 -15.57 -14.85
C GLU A 130 -2.86 -14.82 -14.34
N ALA A 131 -3.84 -15.53 -13.76
CA ALA A 131 -5.09 -14.95 -13.26
C ALA A 131 -5.22 -14.99 -11.73
N GLY A 132 -4.31 -15.65 -11.01
CA GLY A 132 -4.41 -15.84 -9.56
C GLY A 132 -4.34 -14.56 -8.74
N THR A 133 -4.72 -14.68 -7.45
CA THR A 133 -4.72 -13.56 -6.49
C THR A 133 -3.32 -13.10 -6.08
N LYS A 134 -2.30 -13.82 -6.52
CA LYS A 134 -0.88 -13.54 -6.31
C LYS A 134 -0.14 -13.85 -7.61
N ARG A 135 0.41 -12.81 -8.25
CA ARG A 135 1.13 -12.91 -9.52
C ARG A 135 2.55 -12.38 -9.36
N ARG A 136 3.49 -12.79 -10.22
CA ARG A 136 4.82 -12.18 -10.28
C ARG A 136 4.72 -10.78 -10.85
N ILE A 137 5.67 -9.91 -10.53
CA ILE A 137 5.72 -8.57 -11.14
C ILE A 137 6.04 -8.68 -12.63
N THR A 138 6.85 -9.65 -13.03
CA THR A 138 7.11 -9.93 -14.44
C THR A 138 5.82 -10.22 -15.21
N THR A 139 4.90 -11.01 -14.64
CA THR A 139 3.58 -11.29 -15.24
C THR A 139 2.76 -10.00 -15.38
N VAL A 140 2.76 -9.15 -14.35
CA VAL A 140 2.07 -7.85 -14.41
C VAL A 140 2.71 -6.92 -15.44
N ASN A 141 4.03 -6.94 -15.59
CA ASN A 141 4.73 -6.15 -16.59
C ASN A 141 4.39 -6.60 -18.02
N CYS A 142 4.27 -7.91 -18.27
CA CYS A 142 3.78 -8.41 -19.56
C CYS A 142 2.38 -7.88 -19.85
N TRP A 143 1.45 -7.99 -18.88
CA TRP A 143 0.10 -7.46 -19.02
C TRP A 143 0.11 -5.95 -19.31
N LEU A 144 0.96 -5.18 -18.62
CA LEU A 144 1.10 -3.74 -18.84
C LEU A 144 1.56 -3.43 -20.27
N ILE A 145 2.57 -4.14 -20.78
CA ILE A 145 3.08 -3.95 -22.15
C ILE A 145 2.02 -4.28 -23.18
N GLU A 146 1.30 -5.40 -23.01
CA GLU A 146 0.21 -5.82 -23.89
C GLU A 146 -0.93 -4.79 -23.95
N HIS A 147 -1.16 -4.07 -22.86
CA HIS A 147 -2.17 -3.01 -22.77
C HIS A 147 -1.61 -1.61 -23.07
N GLY A 148 -0.39 -1.51 -23.60
CA GLY A 148 0.21 -0.26 -24.09
C GLY A 148 0.85 0.63 -23.03
N TYR A 149 1.12 0.11 -21.83
CA TYR A 149 1.80 0.84 -20.76
C TYR A 149 3.33 0.74 -20.85
N ASP A 150 4.01 1.85 -20.55
CA ASP A 150 5.46 1.94 -20.51
C ASP A 150 6.01 1.46 -19.15
N VAL A 151 6.47 0.20 -19.10
CA VAL A 151 6.97 -0.45 -17.88
C VAL A 151 8.27 0.16 -17.37
N ASP A 152 9.08 0.76 -18.25
CA ASP A 152 10.30 1.44 -17.82
C ASP A 152 9.94 2.67 -16.98
N LYS A 153 8.97 3.48 -17.41
CA LYS A 153 8.47 4.61 -16.59
C LYS A 153 7.88 4.15 -15.25
N VAL A 154 7.18 3.02 -15.22
CA VAL A 154 6.66 2.42 -13.97
C VAL A 154 7.79 2.03 -13.02
N SER A 155 8.87 1.45 -13.56
CA SER A 155 10.03 1.01 -12.79
C SER A 155 10.87 2.20 -12.29
N TYR A 156 11.12 3.19 -13.16
CA TYR A 156 11.87 4.41 -12.81
C TYR A 156 11.13 5.28 -11.79
N SER A 157 9.81 5.44 -11.88
CA SER A 157 9.03 6.20 -10.88
C SER A 157 9.04 5.54 -9.50
N THR A 158 9.01 4.21 -9.46
CA THR A 158 9.13 3.41 -8.23
C THR A 158 10.52 3.56 -7.59
N ILE A 159 11.58 3.50 -8.40
CA ILE A 159 12.98 3.67 -7.95
C ILE A 159 13.24 5.12 -7.53
N THR A 160 12.78 6.10 -8.30
CA THR A 160 12.96 7.54 -8.05
C THR A 160 12.21 8.00 -6.80
N THR A 161 11.06 7.40 -6.46
CA THR A 161 10.41 7.65 -5.17
C THR A 161 11.27 7.17 -4.00
N THR A 162 12.10 6.15 -4.23
CA THR A 162 13.03 5.58 -3.24
C THR A 162 14.36 6.35 -3.16
N SER A 163 14.82 6.95 -4.26
CA SER A 163 16.12 7.66 -4.34
C SER A 163 16.03 9.20 -4.37
N GLY A 164 14.89 9.79 -4.72
CA GLY A 164 14.75 11.20 -5.08
C GLY A 164 14.21 12.12 -3.98
N ASN A 165 13.67 11.58 -2.89
CA ASN A 165 13.24 12.41 -1.76
C ASN A 165 14.33 12.37 -0.67
N SER A 166 15.26 13.32 -0.70
CA SER A 166 16.38 13.42 0.26
C SER A 166 15.88 13.43 1.71
N GLU A 167 14.67 13.95 1.95
CA GLU A 167 14.01 13.95 3.25
C GLU A 167 13.52 12.56 3.68
N TYR A 168 13.06 11.71 2.75
CA TYR A 168 12.69 10.32 3.05
C TYR A 168 13.93 9.43 3.22
N LEU A 169 14.99 9.66 2.45
CA LEU A 169 16.27 8.97 2.64
C LEU A 169 16.89 9.31 4.00
N ALA A 170 16.83 10.58 4.42
CA ALA A 170 17.24 11.00 5.76
C ALA A 170 16.33 10.40 6.85
N LYS A 171 15.01 10.30 6.63
CA LYS A 171 14.07 9.64 7.55
C LYS A 171 14.32 8.13 7.63
N CYS A 172 14.62 7.46 6.52
CA CYS A 172 15.02 6.07 6.46
C CYS A 172 16.34 5.87 7.24
N GLN A 173 17.37 6.67 7.00
CA GLN A 173 18.63 6.63 7.75
C GLN A 173 18.40 6.82 9.26
N ARG A 174 17.55 7.76 9.68
CA ARG A 174 17.19 8.01 11.09
C ARG A 174 16.40 6.86 11.72
N PHE A 175 15.50 6.24 10.96
CA PHE A 175 14.72 5.08 11.38
C PHE A 175 15.62 3.84 11.53
N PHE A 176 16.55 3.63 10.59
CA PHE A 176 17.51 2.53 10.60
C PHE A 176 18.61 2.68 11.65
N SER A 177 19.00 3.89 12.04
CA SER A 177 19.99 4.13 13.10
C SER A 177 19.42 4.00 14.53
N SER A 178 18.10 4.07 14.70
CA SER A 178 17.44 3.99 16.02
C SER A 178 17.02 2.58 16.45
N SER A 179 17.03 1.59 15.56
CA SER A 179 16.53 0.23 15.86
C SER A 179 17.68 -0.77 16.07
N ARG A 180 17.98 -1.11 17.33
CA ARG A 180 19.01 -2.10 17.71
C ARG A 180 18.71 -3.56 17.34
N ASN A 181 17.55 -3.87 16.74
CA ASN A 181 17.10 -5.24 16.49
C ASN A 181 16.42 -5.41 15.12
N PHE A 182 17.13 -5.17 14.02
CA PHE A 182 16.61 -5.47 12.68
C PHE A 182 17.20 -6.76 12.09
N VAL A 183 16.64 -7.89 12.53
CA VAL A 183 16.56 -9.10 11.69
C VAL A 183 15.08 -9.42 11.55
N ARG A 184 14.41 -8.82 10.56
CA ARG A 184 13.31 -9.44 9.82
C ARG A 184 12.86 -8.56 8.66
N SER A 185 13.24 -9.05 7.49
CA SER A 185 12.94 -8.65 6.13
C SER A 185 11.46 -8.27 5.91
N THR A 186 11.26 -7.21 5.12
CA THR A 186 10.12 -6.89 4.23
C THR A 186 9.72 -5.42 4.39
N LEU A 187 10.34 -4.53 3.61
CA LEU A 187 9.79 -3.19 3.41
C LEU A 187 8.57 -3.33 2.47
N ILE A 188 7.37 -3.04 2.96
CA ILE A 188 6.15 -3.01 2.12
C ILE A 188 5.97 -1.57 1.64
N LEU A 189 6.52 -1.23 0.48
CA LEU A 189 6.23 0.05 -0.15
C LEU A 189 4.88 -0.07 -0.89
N TYR A 190 3.80 0.37 -0.25
CA TYR A 190 2.58 0.73 -0.97
C TYR A 190 2.83 2.10 -1.59
N ILE A 191 2.65 2.23 -2.92
CA ILE A 191 2.04 3.35 -3.65
C ILE A 191 2.51 3.26 -5.11
N LEU A 192 1.65 2.71 -5.98
CA LEU A 192 1.59 3.16 -7.37
C LEU A 192 0.42 4.14 -7.44
N VAL A 193 0.75 5.43 -7.48
CA VAL A 193 -0.15 6.48 -7.97
C VAL A 193 0.41 6.84 -9.33
N PHE A 194 -0.26 6.38 -10.39
CA PHE A 194 -0.09 7.00 -11.70
C PHE A 194 -0.99 8.24 -11.70
N PRO A 195 -0.46 9.48 -11.69
CA PRO A 195 -1.20 10.58 -12.28
C PRO A 195 -1.29 10.30 -13.80
N TYR A 196 -2.46 10.60 -14.35
CA TYR A 196 -2.75 10.55 -15.79
C TYR A 196 -1.68 11.22 -16.64
#